data_AF-A0A1F8NI40-F1
#
_entry.id   AF-A0A1F8NI40-F1
#
_cell.length_a   1.000
_cell.length_b   1.000
_cell.length_c   1.000
_cell.angle_alpha   90.00
_cell.angle_beta   90.00
_cell.angle_gamma   90.00
#
_symmetry.space_group_name_H-M   'P 1'
#
loop_
_entity.id
_entity.type
_entity.pdbx_description
1 polymer ?
#
loop_
_entity_poly.entity_id
_entity_poly.type
_entity_poly.pdbx_seq_one_letter_code
_entity_poly.pdbx_strand_id
1 'polypeptide(L)'
;MDIDKVKEVWEKLVLSSGEIESTVKNLNNNVKDAVGKEWVGNAATDFEKEYEEFYRQVKKQTETMDDLSERMRLEIVEWEMMNKELH
;
A
#
# COMPACT_ATOMS: atom_id res chain seq x y z
N MET A 1 25.00 10.91 -7.68
CA MET A 1 23.56 10.69 -7.45
C MET A 1 23.23 11.29 -6.10
N ASP A 2 22.08 11.93 -5.93
CA ASP A 2 21.67 12.52 -4.66
C ASP A 2 20.94 11.46 -3.83
N ILE A 3 21.68 10.69 -3.03
CA ILE A 3 21.18 9.56 -2.23
C ILE A 3 20.09 10.05 -1.26
N ASP A 4 20.23 11.27 -0.72
CA ASP A 4 19.28 11.85 0.23
C ASP A 4 17.92 12.10 -0.43
N LYS A 5 17.89 12.62 -1.67
CA LYS A 5 16.63 12.72 -2.43
C LYS A 5 15.95 11.37 -2.67
N VAL A 6 16.71 10.30 -2.91
CA VAL A 6 16.11 8.98 -3.12
C VAL A 6 15.55 8.41 -1.82
N LYS A 7 16.24 8.63 -0.68
CA LYS A 7 15.72 8.30 0.66
C LYS A 7 14.40 9.01 0.95
N GLU A 8 14.29 10.31 0.65
CA GLU A 8 13.02 11.05 0.82
C GLU A 8 11.87 10.44 0.02
N VAL A 9 12.14 9.97 -1.22
CA VAL A 9 11.11 9.30 -2.05
C VAL A 9 10.75 7.94 -1.46
N TRP A 10 11.74 7.17 -1.02
CA TRP A 10 11.53 5.87 -0.36
C TRP A 10 10.67 6.03 0.92
N GLU A 11 10.98 7.00 1.78
CA GLU A 11 10.22 7.29 3.00
C GLU A 11 8.76 7.63 2.68
N LYS A 12 8.52 8.49 1.67
CA LYS A 12 7.17 8.84 1.22
C LYS A 12 6.40 7.63 0.68
N LEU A 13 7.08 6.72 -0.02
CA LEU A 13 6.47 5.50 -0.53
C LEU A 13 6.04 4.56 0.61
N VAL A 14 6.91 4.35 1.60
CA VAL A 14 6.62 3.54 2.80
C VAL A 14 5.44 4.12 3.57
N LEU A 15 5.46 5.42 3.84
CA LEU A 15 4.37 6.11 4.54
C LEU A 15 3.05 5.98 3.79
N SER A 16 3.05 6.23 2.48
CA SER A 16 1.83 6.14 1.66
C SER A 16 1.27 4.73 1.62
N SER A 17 2.12 3.69 1.51
CA SER A 17 1.67 2.29 1.53
C SER A 17 0.95 1.97 2.86
N GLY A 18 1.56 2.36 3.99
CA GLY A 18 0.97 2.14 5.31
C GLY A 18 -0.34 2.89 5.55
N GLU A 19 -0.45 4.14 5.07
CA GLU A 19 -1.69 4.93 5.14
C GLU A 19 -2.82 4.30 4.32
N ILE A 20 -2.52 3.80 3.12
CA ILE A 20 -3.49 3.12 2.25
C ILE A 20 -3.95 1.82 2.92
N GLU A 21 -3.03 1.00 3.43
CA GLU A 21 -3.38 -0.25 4.12
C GLU A 21 -4.31 0.00 5.32
N SER A 22 -3.99 1.01 6.14
CA SER A 22 -4.81 1.38 7.29
C SER A 22 -6.21 1.84 6.86
N THR A 23 -6.27 2.71 5.84
CA THR A 23 -7.54 3.24 5.30
C THR A 23 -8.42 2.13 4.74
N VAL A 24 -7.84 1.22 3.95
CA VAL A 24 -8.55 0.11 3.31
C VAL A 24 -9.04 -0.89 4.35
N LYS A 25 -8.24 -1.17 5.37
CA LYS A 25 -8.65 -2.03 6.50
C LYS A 25 -9.84 -1.44 7.25
N ASN A 26 -9.82 -0.15 7.54
CA ASN A 26 -10.92 0.54 8.21
C ASN A 26 -12.19 0.55 7.34
N LEU A 27 -12.04 0.84 6.04
CA LEU A 27 -13.15 0.79 5.10
C LEU A 27 -13.77 -0.61 5.03
N ASN A 28 -12.95 -1.66 5.00
CA ASN A 28 -13.43 -3.04 4.96
C ASN A 28 -14.24 -3.41 6.21
N ASN A 29 -13.81 -2.95 7.39
CA ASN A 29 -14.58 -3.17 8.61
C ASN A 29 -15.93 -2.45 8.54
N ASN A 30 -15.95 -1.19 8.13
CA ASN A 30 -17.19 -0.41 8.00
C ASN A 30 -18.16 -1.05 6.99
N VAL A 31 -17.65 -1.52 5.85
CA VAL A 31 -18.47 -2.21 4.84
C VAL A 31 -19.05 -3.51 5.39
N LYS A 32 -18.25 -4.32 6.08
CA LYS A 32 -18.71 -5.59 6.69
C LYS A 32 -19.69 -5.38 7.85
N ASP A 33 -19.67 -4.22 8.49
CA ASP A 33 -20.63 -3.88 9.53
C ASP A 33 -21.97 -3.39 8.96
N ALA A 34 -21.95 -2.69 7.82
CA ALA A 34 -23.17 -2.23 7.17
C ALA A 34 -23.82 -3.32 6.30
N VAL A 35 -23.05 -3.96 5.41
CA VAL A 35 -23.53 -4.93 4.42
C VAL A 35 -23.79 -6.28 5.08
N GLY A 36 -24.96 -6.87 4.82
CA GLY A 36 -25.36 -8.16 5.38
C GLY A 36 -25.94 -8.09 6.79
N LYS A 37 -25.78 -6.96 7.50
CA LYS A 37 -26.42 -6.70 8.80
C LYS A 37 -27.52 -5.64 8.68
N GLU A 38 -27.14 -4.41 8.37
CA GLU A 38 -28.05 -3.25 8.31
C GLU A 38 -28.62 -3.08 6.91
N TRP A 39 -27.79 -3.30 5.88
CA TRP A 39 -28.18 -3.28 4.49
C TRP A 39 -28.20 -4.69 3.93
N VAL A 40 -29.41 -5.16 3.60
CA VAL A 40 -29.68 -6.52 3.16
C VAL A 40 -30.49 -6.50 1.85
N GLY A 41 -30.31 -7.51 1.01
CA GLY A 41 -31.01 -7.70 -0.26
C GLY A 41 -30.07 -7.71 -1.45
N ASN A 42 -30.62 -7.93 -2.65
CA ASN A 42 -29.82 -8.14 -3.87
C ASN A 42 -28.83 -7.00 -4.15
N ALA A 43 -29.25 -5.74 -3.94
CA ALA A 43 -28.37 -4.58 -4.12
C ALA A 43 -27.18 -4.58 -3.13
N ALA A 44 -27.39 -5.05 -1.89
CA ALA A 44 -26.33 -5.18 -0.90
C ALA A 44 -25.34 -6.29 -1.30
N THR A 45 -25.86 -7.42 -1.79
CA THR A 45 -25.04 -8.53 -2.31
C THR A 45 -24.22 -8.11 -3.53
N ASP A 46 -24.80 -7.33 -4.45
CA ASP A 46 -24.08 -6.89 -5.65
C ASP A 46 -23.00 -5.86 -5.30
N PHE A 47 -23.30 -4.93 -4.39
CA PHE A 47 -22.29 -4.02 -3.84
C PHE A 47 -21.16 -4.79 -3.13
N GLU A 48 -21.47 -5.80 -2.33
CA GLU A 48 -20.45 -6.61 -1.63
C GLU A 48 -19.45 -7.22 -2.61
N LYS A 49 -19.94 -7.78 -3.73
CA LYS A 49 -19.08 -8.37 -4.76
C LYS A 49 -18.17 -7.33 -5.41
N GLU A 50 -18.71 -6.18 -5.79
CA GLU A 50 -17.94 -5.09 -6.37
C GLU A 50 -16.90 -4.56 -5.37
N TYR A 51 -17.29 -4.41 -4.11
CA TYR A 51 -16.42 -3.97 -3.04
C TYR A 51 -15.28 -4.95 -2.78
N GLU A 52 -15.56 -6.26 -2.73
CA GLU A 52 -14.52 -7.28 -2.57
C GLU A 52 -13.48 -7.24 -3.69
N GLU A 53 -13.93 -7.01 -4.93
CA GLU A 53 -13.05 -6.87 -6.08
C GLU A 53 -12.16 -5.62 -5.95
N PHE A 54 -12.75 -4.49 -5.58
CA PHE A 54 -12.00 -3.27 -5.27
C PHE A 54 -10.97 -3.51 -4.15
N TYR A 55 -11.38 -4.12 -3.03
CA TYR A 55 -10.51 -4.41 -1.89
C TYR A 55 -9.31 -5.27 -2.30
N ARG A 56 -9.54 -6.32 -3.10
CA ARG A 56 -8.46 -7.17 -3.64
C ARG A 56 -7.49 -6.38 -4.51
N GLN A 57 -8.01 -5.51 -5.39
CA GLN A 57 -7.17 -4.70 -6.28
C GLN A 57 -6.30 -3.72 -5.49
N VAL A 58 -6.86 -3.06 -4.48
CA VAL A 58 -6.08 -2.14 -3.64
C VAL A 58 -5.02 -2.89 -2.83
N LYS A 59 -5.35 -4.07 -2.28
CA LYS A 59 -4.36 -4.92 -1.59
C LYS A 59 -3.20 -5.32 -2.48
N LYS A 60 -3.47 -5.71 -3.73
CA LYS A 60 -2.43 -6.01 -4.72
C LYS A 60 -1.56 -4.78 -5.04
N GLN A 61 -2.15 -3.59 -5.07
CA GLN A 61 -1.41 -2.36 -5.31
C GLN A 61 -0.50 -2.00 -4.14
N THR A 62 -0.97 -2.17 -2.88
CA THR A 62 -0.11 -1.94 -1.70
C THR A 62 1.05 -2.93 -1.65
N GLU A 63 0.82 -4.21 -1.97
CA GLU A 63 1.89 -5.21 -2.10
C GLU A 63 2.93 -4.79 -3.16
N THR A 64 2.46 -4.25 -4.29
CA THR A 64 3.37 -3.73 -5.34
C THR A 64 4.18 -2.52 -4.85
N MET A 65 3.58 -1.65 -4.04
CA MET A 65 4.28 -0.50 -3.44
C MET A 65 5.35 -0.96 -2.44
N ASP A 66 5.07 -1.99 -1.66
CA ASP A 66 6.01 -2.57 -0.71
C ASP A 66 7.20 -3.22 -1.43
N ASP A 67 6.95 -3.96 -2.52
CA ASP A 67 8.01 -4.53 -3.37
C ASP A 67 8.90 -3.44 -3.99
N LEU A 68 8.30 -2.35 -4.49
CA LEU A 68 9.05 -1.22 -5.03
C LEU A 68 9.87 -0.50 -3.96
N SER A 69 9.29 -0.33 -2.77
CA SER A 69 9.97 0.24 -1.60
C SER A 69 11.20 -0.58 -1.21
N GLU A 70 11.06 -1.91 -1.16
CA GLU A 70 12.17 -2.79 -0.82
C GLU A 70 13.28 -2.74 -1.87
N ARG A 71 12.92 -2.73 -3.16
CA ARG A 71 13.91 -2.54 -4.24
C ARG A 71 14.65 -1.21 -4.11
N MET A 72 13.93 -0.11 -3.85
CA MET A 72 14.57 1.19 -3.63
C MET A 72 15.50 1.18 -2.42
N ARG A 73 15.11 0.50 -1.33
CA ARG A 73 15.94 0.35 -0.13
C ARG A 73 17.25 -0.37 -0.44
N LEU A 74 17.21 -1.44 -1.23
CA LEU A 74 18.40 -2.19 -1.63
C LEU A 74 19.36 -1.34 -2.47
N GLU A 75 18.84 -0.60 -3.45
CA GLU A 75 19.63 0.32 -4.29
C GLU A 75 20.28 1.44 -3.45
N ILE A 76 19.56 2.01 -2.49
CA ILE A 76 20.10 3.01 -1.55
C ILE A 76 21.30 2.43 -0.80
N VAL A 77 21.18 1.21 -0.26
CA VAL A 77 22.26 0.54 0.48
C VAL A 77 23.49 0.32 -0.41
N GLU A 78 23.29 -0.14 -1.66
CA GLU A 78 24.39 -0.33 -2.62
C GLU A 78 25.12 0.99 -2.90
N TRP A 79 24.39 2.08 -3.15
CA TRP A 79 25.01 3.38 -3.42
C TRP A 79 25.74 3.95 -2.20
N GLU A 80 25.22 3.73 -0.99
CA GLU A 80 25.91 4.12 0.25
C GLU A 80 27.23 3.36 0.43
N MET A 81 27.24 2.06 0.12
CA MET A 81 28.46 1.24 0.15
C MET A 81 29.48 1.73 -0.86
N MET A 82 29.07 1.95 -2.12
CA MET A 82 29.97 2.48 -3.17
C MET A 82 30.53 3.85 -2.81
N ASN A 83 29.70 4.74 -2.25
CA ASN A 83 30.14 6.08 -1.84
C ASN A 83 31.19 6.00 -0.72
N LYS A 84 31.07 5.01 0.17
CA LYS A 84 32.05 4.75 1.23
C LYS A 84 33.36 4.16 0.72
N GLU A 85 33.35 3.41 -0.39
CA GLU A 85 34.57 2.84 -0.99
C GLU A 85 35.36 3.85 -1.83
N LEU A 86 34.68 4.88 -2.36
CA LEU A 86 35.27 5.93 -3.18
C LEU A 86 35.86 7.10 -2.36
N HIS A 87 35.64 7.12 -1.04
CA HIS A 87 36.07 8.16 -0.11
C HIS A 87 36.88 7.57 1.05
#